data_AF-V2Y6U4-F1
#
_entry.id   AF-V2Y6U4-F1
#
_cell.length_a   1.000
_cell.length_b   1.000
_cell.length_c   1.000
_cell.angle_alpha   90.00
_cell.angle_beta   90.00
_cell.angle_gamma   90.00
#
_symmetry.space_group_name_H-M   'P 1'
#
loop_
_entity.id
_entity.type
_entity.pdbx_description
1 polymer ?
#
loop_
_entity_poly.entity_id
_entity_poly.type
_entity_poly.pdbx_seq_one_letter_code
_entity_poly.pdbx_strand_id
1 'polypeptide(L)'
;MFTYHEFDIRQFSSALTFKWENLRAVELFSSFKITEGQFYKSGNKEIIEKCACFVLNEISKYFKESGTDFRKLFLAKKRDEIHSFFRGTIHSPVYCYDTVVELDEIETFKYNGRKYRIESPDISKYRVVVGYILKLMEVNLRKLFGSKKSLQPPAIKAVEKCFFENTRNYRWYSVSGDFSDLSIWKRKMLETLYEDNFEDIIIQSISKYLKQSNIVIKNGKIEIIKSVEIDMSKLKEIEIAHIETAKKLILEEEPAEAESFNENKSNDMAKSVDEKVEERKTDEVATELSGFAKVFRLLSNEGQALLLNLVKEEGLGSNYELLVEEINEKSLEITGDNLIEYISGEPHIYEEYFDEVKEVLGGR
;
A
#
# COMPACT_ATOMS: atom_id res chain seq x y z
N MET A 1 -17.72 11.22 18.83
CA MET A 1 -16.70 11.98 19.58
C MET A 1 -15.39 11.30 19.24
N PHE A 2 -14.57 11.89 18.37
CA PHE A 2 -13.27 11.32 18.02
C PHE A 2 -12.37 11.46 19.25
N THR A 3 -11.85 10.34 19.75
CA THR A 3 -10.85 10.33 20.82
C THR A 3 -9.54 10.87 20.25
N TYR A 4 -9.18 12.08 20.66
CA TYR A 4 -7.98 12.81 20.24
C TYR A 4 -6.64 12.10 20.56
N HIS A 5 -6.66 11.00 21.31
CA HIS A 5 -5.45 10.36 21.83
C HIS A 5 -4.68 9.49 20.83
N GLU A 6 -5.22 9.23 19.63
CA GLU A 6 -4.53 8.44 18.59
C GLU A 6 -4.17 9.26 17.34
N PHE A 7 -4.48 10.57 17.32
CA PHE A 7 -4.23 11.39 16.14
C PHE A 7 -2.78 11.87 16.09
N ASP A 8 -1.99 11.31 15.18
CA ASP A 8 -0.59 11.71 15.00
C ASP A 8 -0.50 13.04 14.24
N ILE A 9 -0.40 14.12 15.01
CA ILE A 9 -0.29 15.49 14.50
C ILE A 9 0.91 15.65 13.56
N ARG A 10 2.03 14.97 13.83
CA ARG A 10 3.23 15.07 12.99
C ARG A 10 3.00 14.45 11.63
N GLN A 11 2.33 13.29 11.58
CA GLN A 11 1.93 12.67 10.32
C GLN A 11 0.93 13.54 9.56
N PHE A 12 -0.04 14.15 10.26
CA PHE A 12 -0.98 15.08 9.65
C PHE A 12 -0.28 16.30 9.04
N SER A 13 0.60 16.98 9.79
CA SER A 13 1.39 18.10 9.27
C SER A 13 2.25 17.69 8.08
N SER A 14 2.86 16.50 8.14
CA SER A 14 3.63 15.93 7.02
C SER A 14 2.77 15.73 5.77
N ALA A 15 1.54 15.21 5.92
CA ALA A 15 0.61 15.02 4.80
C ALA A 15 0.25 16.36 4.13
N LEU A 16 0.05 17.41 4.94
CA LEU A 16 -0.27 18.75 4.46
C LEU A 16 0.88 19.47 3.75
N THR A 17 2.11 18.94 3.79
CA THR A 17 3.20 19.44 2.93
C THR A 17 3.00 19.08 1.47
N PHE A 18 2.18 18.05 1.18
CA PHE A 18 1.91 17.54 -0.18
C PHE A 18 3.16 17.18 -0.98
N LYS A 19 4.24 16.80 -0.30
CA LYS A 19 5.45 16.24 -0.92
C LYS A 19 5.32 14.74 -1.21
N TRP A 20 4.33 14.09 -0.60
CA TRP A 20 4.04 12.66 -0.75
C TRP A 20 5.26 11.77 -0.43
N GLU A 21 6.09 12.18 0.53
CA GLU A 21 7.33 11.48 0.93
C GLU A 21 7.09 10.45 2.04
N ASN A 22 5.93 10.50 2.70
CA ASN A 22 5.60 9.66 3.84
C ASN A 22 4.27 8.95 3.59
N LEU A 23 4.34 7.64 3.32
CA LEU A 23 3.15 6.83 3.06
C LEU A 23 2.20 6.79 4.25
N ARG A 24 2.72 6.70 5.49
CA ARG A 24 1.89 6.65 6.71
C ARG A 24 1.07 7.92 6.89
N ALA A 25 1.64 9.07 6.53
CA ALA A 25 0.93 10.35 6.54
C ALA A 25 -0.27 10.36 5.58
N VAL A 26 -0.17 9.69 4.43
CA VAL A 26 -1.27 9.55 3.46
C VAL A 26 -2.29 8.51 3.95
N GLU A 27 -1.82 7.42 4.54
CA GLU A 27 -2.65 6.35 5.12
C GLU A 27 -3.54 6.85 6.27
N LEU A 28 -3.16 7.93 6.95
CA LEU A 28 -4.01 8.61 7.94
C LEU A 28 -5.37 9.02 7.34
N PHE A 29 -5.40 9.37 6.05
CA PHE A 29 -6.60 9.77 5.32
C PHE A 29 -7.17 8.65 4.47
N SER A 30 -6.80 7.40 4.73
CA SER A 30 -7.18 6.25 3.92
C SER A 30 -8.02 5.26 4.70
N SER A 31 -8.97 4.61 4.03
CA SER A 31 -9.64 3.41 4.55
C SER A 31 -8.83 2.13 4.39
N PHE A 32 -7.74 2.17 3.63
CA PHE A 32 -6.86 1.02 3.36
C PHE A 32 -5.40 1.40 3.64
N LYS A 33 -4.68 0.53 4.34
CA LYS A 33 -3.30 0.77 4.76
C LYS A 33 -2.41 -0.32 4.20
N ILE A 34 -1.55 0.05 3.25
CA ILE A 34 -0.54 -0.84 2.67
C ILE A 34 0.42 -1.31 3.76
N THR A 35 0.78 -0.43 4.70
CA THR A 35 1.73 -0.74 5.78
C THR A 35 1.23 -1.79 6.77
N GLU A 36 -0.08 -2.02 6.86
CA GLU A 36 -0.67 -3.05 7.72
C GLU A 36 -0.84 -4.40 7.00
N GLY A 37 -0.80 -4.41 5.65
CA GLY A 37 -0.99 -5.58 4.82
C GLY A 37 0.14 -6.60 4.90
N GLN A 38 -0.18 -7.88 4.62
CA GLN A 38 0.80 -8.97 4.64
C GLN A 38 1.90 -8.81 3.58
N PHE A 39 1.55 -8.24 2.42
CA PHE A 39 2.50 -7.94 1.35
C PHE A 39 3.60 -6.95 1.80
N TYR A 40 3.28 -5.99 2.65
CA TYR A 40 4.27 -5.10 3.23
C TYR A 40 5.13 -5.81 4.30
N LYS A 41 4.52 -6.70 5.09
CA LYS A 41 5.21 -7.43 6.17
C LYS A 41 6.16 -8.52 5.67
N SER A 42 5.92 -9.11 4.50
CA SER A 42 6.70 -10.22 3.91
C SER A 42 8.12 -9.85 3.49
N GLY A 43 8.48 -8.56 3.57
CA GLY A 43 9.87 -8.11 3.48
C GLY A 43 10.20 -7.47 2.15
N ASN A 44 9.68 -6.25 1.92
CA ASN A 44 10.13 -5.27 0.90
C ASN A 44 9.72 -3.84 1.28
N LYS A 45 9.61 -3.55 2.59
CA LYS A 45 8.97 -2.36 3.17
C LYS A 45 9.44 -1.05 2.56
N GLU A 46 10.76 -0.83 2.51
CA GLU A 46 11.33 0.43 2.04
C GLU A 46 11.05 0.69 0.55
N ILE A 47 11.08 -0.37 -0.26
CA ILE A 47 10.82 -0.26 -1.70
C ILE A 47 9.34 0.00 -1.95
N ILE A 48 8.46 -0.69 -1.22
CA ILE A 48 7.01 -0.49 -1.29
C ILE A 48 6.66 0.95 -0.90
N GLU A 49 7.22 1.47 0.20
CA GLU A 49 6.96 2.86 0.63
C GLU A 49 7.43 3.88 -0.40
N LYS A 50 8.68 3.78 -0.86
CA LYS A 50 9.23 4.71 -1.85
C LYS A 50 8.50 4.64 -3.19
N CYS A 51 8.13 3.43 -3.62
CA CYS A 51 7.35 3.24 -4.84
C CYS A 51 5.95 3.86 -4.69
N ALA A 52 5.25 3.61 -3.58
CA ALA A 52 3.94 4.17 -3.33
C ALA A 52 3.98 5.71 -3.29
N CYS A 53 4.98 6.28 -2.61
CA CYS A 53 5.23 7.73 -2.56
C CYS A 53 5.50 8.32 -3.96
N PHE A 54 6.26 7.61 -4.80
CA PHE A 54 6.50 8.01 -6.19
C PHE A 54 5.23 7.99 -7.03
N VAL A 55 4.42 6.93 -6.91
CA VAL A 55 3.16 6.80 -7.64
C VAL A 55 2.17 7.89 -7.22
N LEU A 56 2.06 8.20 -5.92
CA LEU A 56 1.21 9.30 -5.43
C LEU A 56 1.63 10.66 -6.00
N ASN A 57 2.94 10.88 -6.17
CA ASN A 57 3.47 12.07 -6.84
C ASN A 57 3.02 12.15 -8.31
N GLU A 58 3.13 11.06 -9.07
CA GLU A 58 2.72 11.02 -10.48
C GLU A 58 1.20 11.14 -10.63
N ILE A 59 0.42 10.47 -9.78
CA ILE A 59 -1.04 10.63 -9.68
C ILE A 59 -1.37 12.11 -9.42
N SER A 60 -0.70 12.76 -8.48
CA SER A 60 -0.95 14.17 -8.19
C SER A 60 -0.67 15.09 -9.40
N LYS A 61 0.24 14.72 -10.31
CA LYS A 61 0.47 15.46 -11.56
C LYS A 61 -0.64 15.18 -12.57
N TYR A 62 -1.01 13.90 -12.73
CA TYR A 62 -2.09 13.48 -13.61
C TYR A 62 -3.41 14.20 -13.31
N PHE A 63 -3.83 14.23 -12.03
CA PHE A 63 -5.04 14.95 -11.63
C PHE A 63 -4.98 16.46 -11.94
N LYS A 64 -3.79 17.09 -11.87
CA LYS A 64 -3.61 18.50 -12.25
C LYS A 64 -3.78 18.71 -13.75
N GLU A 65 -3.26 17.79 -14.57
CA GLU A 65 -3.41 17.82 -16.02
C GLU A 65 -4.87 17.66 -16.45
N SER A 66 -5.63 16.79 -15.77
CA SER A 66 -7.10 16.66 -15.95
C SER A 66 -7.90 17.85 -15.38
N GLY A 67 -7.22 18.83 -14.78
CA GLY A 67 -7.80 20.09 -14.32
C GLY A 67 -8.51 20.01 -12.98
N THR A 68 -8.10 19.10 -12.10
CA THR A 68 -8.48 19.05 -10.69
C THR A 68 -7.24 18.97 -9.79
N ASP A 69 -7.41 18.87 -8.47
CA ASP A 69 -6.26 18.85 -7.55
C ASP A 69 -6.44 17.74 -6.52
N PHE A 70 -5.58 16.73 -6.59
CA PHE A 70 -5.56 15.58 -5.69
C PHE A 70 -5.48 16.00 -4.21
N ARG A 71 -4.80 17.12 -3.92
CA ARG A 71 -4.65 17.66 -2.55
C ARG A 71 -5.99 17.99 -1.90
N LYS A 72 -7.04 18.28 -2.68
CA LYS A 72 -8.37 18.60 -2.14
C LYS A 72 -9.00 17.45 -1.36
N LEU A 73 -8.58 16.20 -1.59
CA LEU A 73 -9.03 15.05 -0.81
C LEU A 73 -8.59 15.12 0.66
N PHE A 74 -7.49 15.83 0.94
CA PHE A 74 -6.88 15.94 2.27
C PHE A 74 -7.23 17.25 3.00
N LEU A 75 -7.84 18.20 2.28
CA LEU A 75 -8.17 19.55 2.78
C LEU A 75 -9.64 19.69 3.20
N ALA A 76 -10.38 18.58 3.24
CA ALA A 76 -11.76 18.59 3.72
C ALA A 76 -11.81 19.08 5.17
N LYS A 77 -12.80 19.91 5.49
CA LYS A 77 -13.02 20.42 6.85
C LYS A 77 -14.42 20.07 7.33
N LYS A 78 -14.49 19.60 8.57
CA LYS A 78 -15.73 19.48 9.32
C LYS A 78 -16.01 20.82 9.97
N ARG A 79 -17.28 21.22 9.96
CA ARG A 79 -17.74 22.46 10.59
C ARG A 79 -18.79 22.12 11.63
N ASP A 80 -18.49 22.41 12.88
CA ASP A 80 -19.43 22.26 13.98
C ASP A 80 -19.91 23.66 14.37
N GLU A 81 -21.17 23.98 14.06
CA GLU A 81 -21.80 25.23 14.52
C GLU A 81 -22.04 25.14 16.03
N ILE A 82 -21.50 26.09 16.77
CA ILE A 82 -21.76 26.20 18.21
C ILE A 82 -22.95 27.13 18.38
N HIS A 83 -24.03 26.58 18.92
CA HIS A 83 -25.17 27.38 19.32
C HIS A 83 -24.82 28.24 20.54
N SER A 84 -25.42 29.43 20.64
CA SER A 84 -25.20 30.30 21.80
C SER A 84 -25.41 29.53 23.10
N PHE A 85 -24.46 29.67 24.02
CA PHE A 85 -24.52 29.09 25.36
C PHE A 85 -25.71 29.61 26.19
N PHE A 86 -26.35 30.70 25.75
CA PHE A 86 -27.44 31.36 26.45
C PHE A 86 -28.72 31.34 25.63
N ARG A 87 -29.79 30.80 26.23
CA ARG A 87 -31.13 30.78 25.63
C ARG A 87 -31.69 32.20 25.61
N GLY A 88 -32.04 32.73 24.44
CA GLY A 88 -32.64 34.06 24.29
C GLY A 88 -31.65 35.24 24.17
N THR A 89 -30.35 34.98 24.00
CA THR A 89 -29.38 36.06 23.70
C THR A 89 -29.72 36.78 22.41
N ILE A 90 -29.71 38.11 22.46
CA ILE A 90 -29.84 38.97 21.28
C ILE A 90 -28.49 38.92 20.55
N HIS A 91 -28.48 38.34 19.36
CA HIS A 91 -27.30 38.34 18.50
C HIS A 91 -27.12 39.70 17.85
N SER A 92 -25.87 40.16 17.72
CA SER A 92 -25.59 41.36 16.93
C SER A 92 -26.08 41.15 15.49
N PRO A 93 -26.89 42.08 14.94
CA PRO A 93 -27.31 41.99 13.56
C PRO A 93 -26.17 42.33 12.59
N VAL A 94 -25.05 42.86 13.09
CA VAL A 94 -23.93 43.33 12.28
C VAL A 94 -22.96 42.17 12.03
N TYR A 95 -22.71 41.88 10.76
CA TYR A 95 -21.62 41.00 10.35
C TYR A 95 -20.29 41.73 10.59
N CYS A 96 -19.42 41.13 11.39
CA CYS A 96 -18.01 41.50 11.39
C CYS A 96 -17.23 40.50 10.52
N TYR A 97 -16.00 40.88 10.16
CA TYR A 97 -15.05 39.93 9.58
C TYR A 97 -14.88 38.73 10.52
N ASP A 98 -14.60 37.55 9.92
CA ASP A 98 -14.32 36.33 10.69
C ASP A 98 -13.11 36.58 11.60
N THR A 99 -13.34 36.67 12.90
CA THR A 99 -12.29 36.51 13.91
C THR A 99 -11.95 35.03 13.98
N VAL A 100 -10.71 34.70 13.64
CA VAL A 100 -10.19 33.33 13.66
C VAL A 100 -9.25 33.19 14.84
N VAL A 101 -9.47 32.17 15.66
CA VAL A 101 -8.62 31.80 16.79
C VAL A 101 -8.23 30.35 16.62
N GLU A 102 -6.93 30.06 16.59
CA GLU A 102 -6.41 28.69 16.63
C GLU A 102 -6.61 28.15 18.05
N LEU A 103 -7.34 27.04 18.18
CA LEU A 103 -7.59 26.41 19.48
C LEU A 103 -6.43 25.48 19.84
N ASP A 104 -5.98 24.71 18.87
CA ASP A 104 -4.80 23.84 18.92
C ASP A 104 -4.10 23.86 17.54
N GLU A 105 -3.18 22.91 17.29
CA GLU A 105 -2.44 22.80 16.02
C GLU A 105 -3.32 22.40 14.81
N ILE A 106 -4.61 22.09 15.02
CA ILE A 106 -5.49 21.43 14.04
C ILE A 106 -6.87 22.12 13.90
N GLU A 107 -7.47 22.55 15.01
CA GLU A 107 -8.80 23.15 15.13
C GLU A 107 -8.73 24.67 15.14
N THR A 108 -9.63 25.27 14.36
CA THR A 108 -9.79 26.72 14.30
C THR A 108 -11.19 27.12 14.72
N PHE A 109 -11.28 27.97 15.73
CA PHE A 109 -12.51 28.65 16.11
C PHE A 109 -12.71 29.87 15.23
N LYS A 110 -13.93 30.06 14.72
CA LYS A 110 -14.31 31.23 13.93
C LYS A 110 -15.56 31.88 14.47
N TYR A 111 -15.52 33.20 14.53
CA TYR A 111 -16.64 34.04 14.96
C TYR A 111 -16.84 35.22 14.01
N ASN A 112 -18.09 35.52 13.65
CA ASN A 112 -18.42 36.58 12.69
C ASN A 112 -19.53 37.54 13.16
N GLY A 113 -19.69 37.69 14.46
CA GLY A 113 -20.74 38.53 15.05
C GLY A 113 -22.04 37.77 15.36
N ARG A 114 -22.39 36.80 14.52
CA ARG A 114 -23.64 36.02 14.63
C ARG A 114 -23.44 34.55 14.95
N LYS A 115 -22.45 33.93 14.34
CA LYS A 115 -22.22 32.50 14.40
C LYS A 115 -20.88 32.19 15.03
N TYR A 116 -20.89 31.12 15.81
CA TYR A 116 -19.70 30.47 16.34
C TYR A 116 -19.54 29.16 15.59
N ARG A 117 -18.34 28.85 15.10
CA ARG A 117 -18.05 27.56 14.50
C ARG A 117 -16.65 27.09 14.86
N ILE A 118 -16.50 25.80 15.07
CA ILE A 118 -15.19 25.14 15.06
C ILE A 118 -15.03 24.48 13.70
N GLU A 119 -13.89 24.74 13.05
CA GLU A 119 -13.47 24.01 11.86
C GLU A 119 -12.28 23.11 12.22
N SER A 120 -12.44 21.81 11.95
CA SER A 120 -11.39 20.80 12.08
C SER A 120 -11.24 20.01 10.77
N PRO A 121 -10.12 19.33 10.51
CA PRO A 121 -9.96 18.49 9.32
C PRO A 121 -10.96 17.33 9.33
N ASP A 122 -11.60 17.09 8.19
CA ASP A 122 -12.48 15.94 7.98
C ASP A 122 -11.72 14.80 7.29
N ILE A 123 -10.91 14.10 8.08
CA ILE A 123 -10.08 12.97 7.62
C ILE A 123 -10.95 11.84 7.05
N SER A 124 -12.20 11.73 7.52
CA SER A 124 -13.11 10.66 7.12
C SER A 124 -13.81 10.92 5.79
N LYS A 125 -13.90 12.18 5.34
CA LYS A 125 -14.76 12.55 4.19
C LYS A 125 -14.46 11.77 2.91
N TYR A 126 -13.18 11.68 2.57
CA TYR A 126 -12.72 11.08 1.32
C TYR A 126 -11.83 9.85 1.56
N ARG A 127 -11.90 9.25 2.76
CA ARG A 127 -11.02 8.14 3.14
C ARG A 127 -11.12 6.93 2.21
N VAL A 128 -12.32 6.68 1.69
CA VAL A 128 -12.60 5.58 0.75
C VAL A 128 -11.95 5.84 -0.61
N VAL A 129 -11.88 7.10 -1.03
CA VAL A 129 -11.23 7.48 -2.30
C VAL A 129 -9.72 7.23 -2.22
N VAL A 130 -9.08 7.68 -1.13
CA VAL A 130 -7.65 7.45 -0.91
C VAL A 130 -7.37 5.95 -0.75
N GLY A 131 -8.22 5.23 -0.02
CA GLY A 131 -8.11 3.78 0.15
C GLY A 131 -8.26 3.00 -1.14
N TYR A 132 -9.16 3.41 -2.02
CA TYR A 132 -9.30 2.82 -3.36
C TYR A 132 -7.99 2.93 -4.16
N ILE A 133 -7.38 4.13 -4.19
CA ILE A 133 -6.13 4.37 -4.90
C ILE A 133 -4.99 3.52 -4.32
N LEU A 134 -4.82 3.54 -3.00
CA LEU A 134 -3.77 2.74 -2.35
C LEU A 134 -3.98 1.24 -2.57
N LYS A 135 -5.23 0.76 -2.57
CA LYS A 135 -5.54 -0.64 -2.85
C LYS A 135 -5.24 -1.02 -4.30
N LEU A 136 -5.59 -0.19 -5.28
CA LEU A 136 -5.21 -0.40 -6.68
C LEU A 136 -3.68 -0.45 -6.86
N MET A 137 -2.96 0.44 -6.17
CA MET A 137 -1.50 0.43 -6.18
C MET A 137 -0.95 -0.87 -5.63
N GLU A 138 -1.44 -1.34 -4.48
CA GLU A 138 -0.97 -2.59 -3.89
C GLU A 138 -1.29 -3.81 -4.76
N VAL A 139 -2.50 -3.90 -5.33
CA VAL A 139 -2.87 -4.97 -6.28
C VAL A 139 -1.86 -5.04 -7.43
N ASN A 140 -1.51 -3.90 -8.01
CA ASN A 140 -0.59 -3.84 -9.14
C ASN A 140 0.87 -4.09 -8.71
N LEU A 141 1.28 -3.66 -7.52
CA LEU A 141 2.56 -4.05 -6.94
C LEU A 141 2.63 -5.57 -6.76
N ARG A 142 1.65 -6.20 -6.10
CA ARG A 142 1.60 -7.65 -5.87
C ARG A 142 1.73 -8.44 -7.17
N LYS A 143 0.99 -8.04 -8.22
CA LYS A 143 1.09 -8.64 -9.58
C LYS A 143 2.52 -8.56 -10.13
N LEU A 144 3.16 -7.39 -10.06
CA LEU A 144 4.52 -7.19 -10.55
C LEU A 144 5.59 -7.91 -9.73
N PHE A 145 5.39 -8.02 -8.41
CA PHE A 145 6.26 -8.79 -7.53
C PHE A 145 6.02 -10.30 -7.59
N GLY A 146 5.10 -10.78 -8.44
CA GLY A 146 4.77 -12.21 -8.52
C GLY A 146 4.26 -12.77 -7.19
N SER A 147 3.68 -11.93 -6.34
CA SER A 147 3.04 -12.35 -5.10
C SER A 147 1.84 -13.21 -5.48
N LYS A 148 1.79 -14.45 -4.98
CA LYS A 148 0.64 -15.33 -5.17
C LYS A 148 -0.64 -14.72 -4.54
N LYS A 149 -0.49 -13.91 -3.45
CA LYS A 149 -1.57 -13.31 -2.64
C LYS A 149 -2.46 -12.39 -3.44
N SER A 150 -3.58 -12.92 -3.93
CA SER A 150 -4.58 -12.18 -4.69
C SER A 150 -5.35 -11.21 -3.79
N LEU A 151 -5.25 -9.91 -4.08
CA LEU A 151 -6.10 -8.89 -3.51
C LEU A 151 -7.11 -8.49 -4.58
N GLN A 152 -8.40 -8.62 -4.29
CA GLN A 152 -9.45 -8.26 -5.26
C GLN A 152 -9.43 -6.74 -5.53
N PRO A 153 -9.50 -6.30 -6.80
CA PRO A 153 -9.58 -4.88 -7.13
C PRO A 153 -10.86 -4.27 -6.52
N PRO A 154 -10.77 -3.10 -5.89
CA PRO A 154 -11.91 -2.48 -5.23
C PRO A 154 -12.98 -2.05 -6.23
N ALA A 155 -14.25 -2.16 -5.83
CA ALA A 155 -15.37 -1.63 -6.60
C ALA A 155 -15.45 -0.10 -6.45
N ILE A 156 -15.37 0.63 -7.57
CA ILE A 156 -15.43 2.10 -7.62
C ILE A 156 -16.76 2.69 -7.10
N LYS A 157 -17.84 1.90 -7.03
CA LYS A 157 -19.16 2.34 -6.52
C LYS A 157 -19.12 2.95 -5.11
N ALA A 158 -18.26 2.42 -4.23
CA ALA A 158 -18.10 2.96 -2.88
C ALA A 158 -17.44 4.35 -2.88
N VAL A 159 -16.55 4.59 -3.84
CA VAL A 159 -15.85 5.86 -4.06
C VAL A 159 -16.83 6.93 -4.54
N GLU A 160 -17.73 6.60 -5.47
CA GLU A 160 -18.75 7.53 -5.98
C GLU A 160 -19.57 8.17 -4.86
N LYS A 161 -20.09 7.33 -3.96
CA LYS A 161 -20.98 7.74 -2.88
C LYS A 161 -20.35 8.81 -1.99
N CYS A 162 -19.02 8.82 -1.84
CA CYS A 162 -18.30 9.80 -1.02
C CYS A 162 -18.33 11.24 -1.57
N PHE A 163 -18.54 11.42 -2.88
CA PHE A 163 -18.57 12.74 -3.50
C PHE A 163 -19.92 13.45 -3.33
N PHE A 164 -20.99 12.70 -3.11
CA PHE A 164 -22.34 13.22 -2.94
C PHE A 164 -22.60 13.67 -1.50
N GLU A 165 -23.31 14.79 -1.34
CA GLU A 165 -23.56 15.38 -0.03
C GLU A 165 -24.62 14.63 0.78
N ASN A 166 -25.57 14.00 0.09
CA ASN A 166 -26.60 13.19 0.70
C ASN A 166 -27.01 12.01 -0.21
N THR A 167 -27.74 11.06 0.35
CA THR A 167 -28.21 9.85 -0.33
C THR A 167 -29.23 10.11 -1.44
N ARG A 168 -29.98 11.21 -1.38
CA ARG A 168 -30.94 11.58 -2.45
C ARG A 168 -30.20 12.03 -3.70
N ASN A 169 -29.17 12.85 -3.57
CA ASN A 169 -28.36 13.31 -4.69
C ASN A 169 -27.67 12.12 -5.38
N TYR A 170 -27.13 11.18 -4.60
CA TYR A 170 -26.56 9.95 -5.16
C TYR A 170 -27.62 9.09 -5.86
N ARG A 171 -28.80 8.94 -5.26
CA ARG A 171 -29.90 8.18 -5.87
C ARG A 171 -30.37 8.82 -7.19
N TRP A 172 -30.44 10.14 -7.26
CA TRP A 172 -30.75 10.85 -8.50
C TRP A 172 -29.70 10.58 -9.57
N TYR A 173 -28.41 10.77 -9.24
CA TYR A 173 -27.29 10.42 -10.13
C TYR A 173 -27.35 8.96 -10.60
N SER A 174 -27.60 8.00 -9.72
CA SER A 174 -27.64 6.57 -10.08
C SER A 174 -28.70 6.23 -11.14
N VAL A 175 -29.71 7.11 -11.30
CA VAL A 175 -30.77 6.99 -12.29
C VAL A 175 -30.50 7.85 -13.53
N SER A 176 -29.96 9.06 -13.36
CA SER A 176 -29.74 10.03 -14.45
C SER A 176 -28.39 9.91 -15.14
N GLY A 177 -27.38 9.36 -14.48
CA GLY A 177 -25.98 9.35 -14.91
C GLY A 177 -25.31 10.74 -14.91
N ASP A 178 -25.94 11.77 -14.34
CA ASP A 178 -25.49 13.16 -14.45
C ASP A 178 -24.76 13.66 -13.19
N PHE A 179 -23.54 14.17 -13.37
CA PHE A 179 -22.72 14.79 -12.33
C PHE A 179 -23.03 16.28 -12.11
N SER A 180 -24.13 16.80 -12.66
CA SER A 180 -24.55 18.20 -12.56
C SER A 180 -24.61 18.74 -11.13
N ASP A 181 -25.07 17.91 -10.18
CA ASP A 181 -25.17 18.25 -8.75
C ASP A 181 -23.81 18.34 -8.02
N LEU A 182 -22.72 17.85 -8.64
CA LEU A 182 -21.39 17.93 -8.07
C LEU A 182 -20.71 19.24 -8.43
N SER A 183 -20.02 19.82 -7.45
CA SER A 183 -19.09 20.92 -7.72
C SER A 183 -18.04 20.50 -8.76
N ILE A 184 -17.60 21.45 -9.60
CA ILE A 184 -16.68 21.21 -10.73
C ILE A 184 -15.50 20.31 -10.35
N TRP A 185 -14.87 20.55 -9.19
CA TRP A 185 -13.70 19.78 -8.77
C TRP A 185 -14.02 18.32 -8.45
N LYS A 186 -15.19 18.04 -7.83
CA LYS A 186 -15.64 16.67 -7.49
C LYS A 186 -16.00 15.89 -8.75
N ARG A 187 -16.68 16.55 -9.70
CA ARG A 187 -16.99 15.98 -11.01
C ARG A 187 -15.72 15.57 -11.74
N LYS A 188 -14.79 16.50 -11.92
CA LYS A 188 -13.50 16.21 -12.56
C LYS A 188 -12.70 15.14 -11.84
N MET A 189 -12.70 15.13 -10.50
CA MET A 189 -12.04 14.08 -9.71
C MET A 189 -12.62 12.69 -10.04
N LEU A 190 -13.95 12.57 -10.11
CA LEU A 190 -14.60 11.31 -10.46
C LEU A 190 -14.36 10.92 -11.92
N GLU A 191 -14.50 11.86 -12.86
CA GLU A 191 -14.20 11.63 -14.28
C GLU A 191 -12.79 11.09 -14.46
N THR A 192 -11.78 11.70 -13.82
CA THR A 192 -10.39 11.24 -13.88
C THR A 192 -10.17 9.86 -13.24
N LEU A 193 -10.93 9.49 -12.20
CA LEU A 193 -10.88 8.15 -11.61
C LEU A 193 -11.55 7.08 -12.49
N TYR A 194 -12.50 7.50 -13.33
CA TYR A 194 -13.25 6.67 -14.26
C TYR A 194 -12.60 6.52 -15.63
N GLU A 195 -11.62 7.34 -15.95
CA GLU A 195 -10.85 7.19 -17.19
C GLU A 195 -10.20 5.81 -17.22
N ASP A 196 -10.41 5.07 -18.31
CA ASP A 196 -9.89 3.71 -18.49
C ASP A 196 -8.36 3.64 -18.29
N ASN A 197 -7.67 4.75 -18.56
CA ASN A 197 -6.23 4.86 -18.41
C ASN A 197 -5.75 5.09 -16.97
N PHE A 198 -6.64 5.29 -15.99
CA PHE A 198 -6.21 5.62 -14.62
C PHE A 198 -5.38 4.50 -13.98
N GLU A 199 -5.81 3.24 -14.14
CA GLU A 199 -5.03 2.09 -13.68
C GLU A 199 -3.70 1.96 -14.46
N ASP A 200 -3.72 2.23 -15.76
CA ASP A 200 -2.52 2.23 -16.59
C ASP A 200 -1.49 3.27 -16.12
N ILE A 201 -1.93 4.45 -15.67
CA ILE A 201 -1.03 5.46 -15.09
C ILE A 201 -0.35 4.94 -13.83
N ILE A 202 -1.06 4.18 -12.99
CA ILE A 202 -0.47 3.53 -11.81
C ILE A 202 0.59 2.52 -12.24
N ILE A 203 0.26 1.63 -13.19
CA ILE A 203 1.17 0.59 -13.70
C ILE A 203 2.42 1.20 -14.34
N GLN A 204 2.24 2.24 -15.17
CA GLN A 204 3.34 2.97 -15.80
C GLN A 204 4.22 3.69 -14.78
N SER A 205 3.62 4.28 -13.74
CA SER A 205 4.34 4.95 -12.65
C SER A 205 5.18 3.98 -11.83
N ILE A 206 4.63 2.80 -11.50
CA ILE A 206 5.39 1.74 -10.83
C ILE A 206 6.57 1.29 -11.71
N SER A 207 6.32 1.03 -13.00
CA SER A 207 7.35 0.62 -13.95
C SER A 207 8.46 1.67 -14.10
N LYS A 208 8.09 2.95 -14.12
CA LYS A 208 9.02 4.09 -14.17
C LYS A 208 9.90 4.14 -12.92
N TYR A 209 9.31 3.95 -11.73
CA TYR A 209 10.06 3.90 -10.47
C TYR A 209 11.06 2.74 -10.44
N LEU A 210 10.65 1.54 -10.85
CA LEU A 210 11.52 0.36 -10.88
C LEU A 210 12.72 0.58 -11.82
N LYS A 211 12.49 1.16 -13.01
CA LYS A 211 13.56 1.51 -13.96
C LYS A 211 14.52 2.55 -13.38
N GLN A 212 14.01 3.62 -12.77
CA GLN A 212 14.85 4.68 -12.19
C GLN A 212 15.67 4.19 -10.99
N SER A 213 15.14 3.23 -10.24
CA SER A 213 15.80 2.67 -9.06
C SER A 213 16.72 1.49 -9.38
N ASN A 214 16.88 1.12 -10.66
CA ASN A 214 17.61 -0.07 -11.11
C ASN A 214 17.18 -1.36 -10.40
N ILE A 215 15.88 -1.48 -10.12
CA ILE A 215 15.29 -2.64 -9.45
C ILE A 215 14.85 -3.62 -10.52
N VAL A 216 15.34 -4.86 -10.42
CA VAL A 216 14.87 -5.98 -11.24
C VAL A 216 14.22 -7.01 -10.33
N ILE A 217 13.01 -7.41 -10.69
CA ILE A 217 12.26 -8.43 -9.98
C ILE A 217 12.47 -9.74 -10.74
N LYS A 218 13.16 -10.71 -10.12
CA LYS A 218 13.28 -12.08 -10.66
C LYS A 218 12.61 -13.06 -9.71
N ASN A 219 11.61 -13.79 -10.20
CA ASN A 219 10.89 -14.82 -9.43
C ASN A 219 10.45 -14.34 -8.03
N GLY A 220 9.92 -13.12 -7.94
CA GLY A 220 9.45 -12.51 -6.69
C GLY A 220 10.53 -12.03 -5.71
N LYS A 221 11.81 -12.16 -6.06
CA LYS A 221 12.92 -11.55 -5.31
C LYS A 221 13.35 -10.25 -5.97
N ILE A 222 13.49 -9.20 -5.15
CA ILE A 222 13.97 -7.90 -5.57
C ILE A 222 15.50 -7.94 -5.61
N GLU A 223 16.08 -7.79 -6.81
CA GLU A 223 17.50 -7.55 -7.01
C GLU A 223 17.71 -6.07 -7.35
N ILE A 224 18.40 -5.33 -6.48
CA ILE A 224 18.88 -3.97 -6.82
C ILE A 224 20.17 -4.15 -7.61
N ILE A 225 20.13 -3.84 -8.90
CA ILE A 225 21.33 -3.88 -9.75
C ILE A 225 22.14 -2.63 -9.44
N LYS A 226 23.28 -2.80 -8.76
CA LYS A 226 24.28 -1.73 -8.69
C LYS A 226 24.79 -1.49 -10.11
N SER A 227 24.76 -0.24 -10.56
CA SER A 227 25.39 0.16 -11.81
C SER A 227 26.86 -0.24 -11.75
N VAL A 228 27.27 -1.14 -12.64
CA VAL A 228 28.70 -1.45 -12.81
C VAL A 228 29.31 -0.25 -13.51
N GLU A 229 30.11 0.52 -12.79
CA GLU A 229 30.97 1.54 -13.39
C GLU A 229 32.03 0.81 -14.21
N ILE A 230 31.83 0.77 -15.52
CA ILE A 230 32.83 0.22 -16.44
C ILE A 230 33.93 1.27 -16.56
N ASP A 231 35.08 0.97 -15.96
CA ASP A 231 36.28 1.79 -16.11
C ASP A 231 36.77 1.74 -17.56
N MET A 232 36.38 2.75 -18.33
CA MET A 232 36.75 2.90 -19.74
C MET A 232 38.27 2.99 -19.95
N SER A 233 39.04 3.30 -18.90
CA SER A 233 40.50 3.35 -18.94
C SER A 233 41.08 1.93 -19.07
N LYS A 234 40.54 0.97 -18.30
CA LYS A 234 40.95 -0.45 -18.36
C LYS A 234 40.56 -1.11 -19.69
N LEU A 235 39.44 -0.72 -20.28
CA LEU A 235 39.07 -1.19 -21.62
C LEU A 235 40.05 -0.70 -22.70
N LYS A 236 40.55 0.54 -22.59
CA LYS A 236 41.58 1.05 -23.50
C LYS A 236 42.92 0.35 -23.29
N GLU A 237 43.29 0.01 -22.05
CA GLU A 237 44.48 -0.80 -21.78
C GLU A 237 44.39 -2.19 -22.43
N ILE A 238 43.21 -2.82 -22.37
CA ILE A 238 42.95 -4.12 -23.04
C ILE A 238 43.03 -3.97 -24.56
N GLU A 239 42.48 -2.89 -25.13
CA GLU A 239 42.54 -2.63 -26.57
C GLU A 239 43.99 -2.40 -27.05
N ILE A 240 44.77 -1.62 -26.29
CA ILE A 240 46.19 -1.39 -26.56
C ILE A 240 46.97 -2.71 -26.47
N ALA A 241 46.77 -3.50 -25.41
CA ALA A 241 47.42 -4.80 -25.23
C ALA A 241 47.03 -5.79 -26.34
N HIS A 242 45.78 -5.78 -26.79
CA HIS A 242 45.33 -6.61 -27.90
C HIS A 242 46.00 -6.22 -29.23
N ILE A 243 46.11 -4.92 -29.51
CA ILE A 243 46.81 -4.41 -30.70
C ILE A 243 48.31 -4.75 -30.64
N GLU A 244 48.95 -4.64 -29.48
CA GLU A 244 50.36 -5.04 -29.30
C GLU A 244 50.56 -6.54 -29.48
N THR A 245 49.64 -7.36 -28.97
CA THR A 245 49.69 -8.82 -29.14
C THR A 245 49.46 -9.21 -30.60
N ALA A 246 48.50 -8.58 -31.28
CA ALA A 246 48.26 -8.75 -32.70
C ALA A 246 49.48 -8.33 -33.54
N LYS A 247 50.15 -7.23 -33.19
CA LYS A 247 51.40 -6.80 -33.84
C LYS A 247 52.54 -7.79 -33.62
N LYS A 248 52.66 -8.38 -32.42
CA LYS A 248 53.65 -9.43 -32.13
C LYS A 248 53.38 -10.73 -32.89
N LEU A 249 52.11 -11.04 -33.18
CA LEU A 249 51.69 -12.21 -33.95
C LEU A 249 51.83 -12.04 -35.48
N ILE A 250 52.03 -10.81 -35.98
CA ILE A 250 52.18 -10.50 -37.41
C ILE A 250 53.66 -10.46 -37.85
N LEU A 251 54.62 -10.67 -36.95
CA LEU A 251 56.02 -10.85 -37.32
C LEU A 251 56.31 -12.32 -37.66
N GLU A 252 56.96 -12.48 -38.82
CA GLU A 252 57.31 -13.74 -39.47
C GLU A 252 58.09 -14.71 -38.55
N GLU A 253 57.84 -15.99 -38.78
CA GLU A 253 58.46 -17.15 -38.14
C GLU A 253 60.00 -17.15 -38.23
N GLU A 254 60.66 -17.50 -37.13
CA GLU A 254 61.80 -18.45 -37.10
C GLU A 254 62.15 -18.84 -35.64
N PRO A 255 62.84 -19.97 -35.38
CA PRO A 255 62.19 -21.17 -34.86
C PRO A 255 62.44 -21.45 -33.37
N ALA A 256 61.68 -22.43 -32.88
CA ALA A 256 61.68 -22.95 -31.53
C ALA A 256 63.05 -23.39 -30.99
N GLU A 257 63.32 -23.04 -29.74
CA GLU A 257 64.13 -23.87 -28.84
C GLU A 257 63.27 -24.32 -27.66
N ALA A 258 63.32 -25.63 -27.45
CA ALA A 258 62.62 -26.38 -26.42
C ALA A 258 63.30 -26.24 -25.05
N GLU A 259 62.70 -26.92 -24.07
CA GLU A 259 63.17 -27.24 -22.71
C GLU A 259 62.56 -26.39 -21.59
N SER A 260 62.22 -26.91 -20.42
CA SER A 260 61.93 -28.28 -19.96
C SER A 260 61.28 -28.15 -18.56
N PHE A 261 60.67 -29.24 -18.11
CA PHE A 261 60.04 -29.47 -16.81
C PHE A 261 60.84 -29.00 -15.58
N ASN A 262 60.15 -28.60 -14.50
CA ASN A 262 60.31 -29.30 -13.22
C ASN A 262 59.24 -28.99 -12.15
N GLU A 263 58.49 -30.05 -11.85
CA GLU A 263 58.05 -30.61 -10.56
C GLU A 263 58.04 -29.85 -9.22
N ASN A 264 56.89 -30.08 -8.54
CA ASN A 264 56.69 -30.53 -7.15
C ASN A 264 56.94 -29.57 -5.96
N LYS A 265 55.86 -29.34 -5.18
CA LYS A 265 55.78 -29.83 -3.80
C LYS A 265 54.36 -29.85 -3.21
N SER A 266 54.03 -30.99 -2.64
CA SER A 266 52.93 -31.30 -1.73
C SER A 266 53.09 -30.64 -0.35
N ASN A 267 51.98 -30.41 0.35
CA ASN A 267 51.78 -30.97 1.70
C ASN A 267 50.35 -30.79 2.21
N ASP A 268 49.82 -31.90 2.73
CA ASP A 268 48.60 -32.02 3.55
C ASP A 268 48.67 -31.24 4.87
N MET A 269 47.53 -30.76 5.38
CA MET A 269 47.03 -31.20 6.69
C MET A 269 45.58 -30.76 6.97
N ALA A 270 44.84 -31.67 7.60
CA ALA A 270 43.43 -31.58 7.97
C ALA A 270 43.16 -30.99 9.38
N LYS A 271 41.86 -30.71 9.64
CA LYS A 271 41.08 -30.61 10.91
C LYS A 271 40.37 -29.25 11.05
N SER A 272 39.15 -29.11 11.57
CA SER A 272 38.08 -30.02 12.01
C SER A 272 36.85 -29.15 12.37
N VAL A 273 35.67 -29.77 12.37
CA VAL A 273 34.33 -29.27 12.73
C VAL A 273 34.23 -28.83 14.21
N ASP A 274 33.40 -27.84 14.51
CA ASP A 274 32.50 -27.92 15.68
C ASP A 274 31.23 -27.05 15.52
N GLU A 275 30.09 -27.69 15.73
CA GLU A 275 28.75 -27.13 15.91
C GLU A 275 28.60 -26.56 17.32
N LYS A 276 27.67 -25.61 17.51
CA LYS A 276 26.71 -25.69 18.63
C LYS A 276 25.47 -24.82 18.42
N VAL A 277 24.38 -25.41 18.85
CA VAL A 277 22.97 -25.10 18.67
C VAL A 277 22.38 -24.64 20.03
N GLU A 278 21.32 -23.82 19.93
CA GLU A 278 20.23 -23.56 20.91
C GLU A 278 20.52 -22.84 22.24
N GLU A 279 19.68 -21.84 22.56
CA GLU A 279 18.48 -22.09 23.37
C GLU A 279 17.49 -20.92 23.34
N ARG A 280 16.21 -21.29 23.20
CA ARG A 280 15.02 -20.45 23.35
C ARG A 280 14.83 -20.08 24.82
N LYS A 281 14.36 -18.86 25.09
CA LYS A 281 13.61 -18.55 26.31
C LYS A 281 12.20 -18.13 25.94
N THR A 282 11.26 -18.98 26.35
CA THR A 282 9.84 -18.71 26.48
C THR A 282 9.64 -17.73 27.63
N ASP A 283 9.04 -16.58 27.36
CA ASP A 283 8.34 -15.81 28.37
C ASP A 283 6.91 -15.58 27.87
N GLU A 284 5.96 -16.11 28.63
CA GLU A 284 4.52 -15.94 28.47
C GLU A 284 4.16 -14.46 28.68
N VAL A 285 4.14 -13.70 27.60
CA VAL A 285 3.42 -12.44 27.51
C VAL A 285 2.10 -12.77 26.84
N ALA A 286 0.98 -12.35 27.45
CA ALA A 286 -0.36 -12.49 26.88
C ALA A 286 -0.35 -11.98 25.44
N THR A 287 -0.25 -12.91 24.49
CA THR A 287 -0.06 -12.60 23.08
C THR A 287 -1.32 -11.90 22.61
N GLU A 288 -1.22 -10.60 22.31
CA GLU A 288 -2.20 -9.94 21.46
C GLU A 288 -2.30 -10.80 20.19
N LEU A 289 -3.43 -11.48 20.04
CA LEU A 289 -3.65 -12.28 18.85
C LEU A 289 -3.54 -11.37 17.64
N SER A 290 -2.74 -11.78 16.67
CA SER A 290 -2.53 -11.05 15.43
C SER A 290 -2.82 -11.97 14.23
N GLY A 291 -3.06 -11.38 13.06
CA GLY A 291 -3.31 -12.15 11.84
C GLY A 291 -4.61 -12.97 11.89
N PHE A 292 -4.59 -14.16 11.28
CA PHE A 292 -5.76 -15.03 11.19
C PHE A 292 -6.20 -15.65 12.52
N ALA A 293 -5.32 -15.69 13.52
CA ALA A 293 -5.71 -16.10 14.87
C ALA A 293 -6.73 -15.13 15.51
N LYS A 294 -6.60 -13.83 15.20
CA LYS A 294 -7.57 -12.81 15.62
C LYS A 294 -8.85 -12.87 14.78
N VAL A 295 -8.74 -13.14 13.49
CA VAL A 295 -9.90 -13.37 12.60
C VAL A 295 -10.73 -14.52 13.16
N PHE A 296 -10.11 -15.68 13.39
CA PHE A 296 -10.79 -16.88 13.87
C PHE A 296 -11.58 -16.64 15.16
N ARG A 297 -10.99 -15.96 16.15
CA ARG A 297 -11.68 -15.65 17.42
C ARG A 297 -12.88 -14.72 17.27
N LEU A 298 -12.94 -13.91 16.21
CA LEU A 298 -13.99 -12.90 16.00
C LEU A 298 -15.10 -13.38 15.06
N LEU A 299 -14.96 -14.56 14.45
CA LEU A 299 -15.99 -15.18 13.62
C LEU A 299 -17.10 -15.79 14.47
N SER A 300 -18.31 -15.85 13.89
CA SER A 300 -19.40 -16.69 14.37
C SER A 300 -18.99 -18.16 14.53
N ASN A 301 -19.69 -18.92 15.38
CA ASN A 301 -19.41 -20.35 15.55
C ASN A 301 -19.57 -21.11 14.22
N GLU A 302 -20.52 -20.68 13.40
CA GLU A 302 -20.79 -21.19 12.06
C GLU A 302 -19.64 -20.86 11.10
N GLY A 303 -19.10 -19.64 11.14
CA GLY A 303 -17.92 -19.25 10.36
C GLY A 303 -16.65 -20.00 10.76
N GLN A 304 -16.46 -20.24 12.06
CA GLN A 304 -15.36 -21.06 12.57
C GLN A 304 -15.49 -22.52 12.12
N ALA A 305 -16.69 -23.09 12.17
CA ALA A 305 -16.97 -24.44 11.70
C ALA A 305 -16.75 -24.58 10.19
N LEU A 306 -17.13 -23.57 9.40
CA LEU A 306 -16.87 -23.54 7.96
C LEU A 306 -15.37 -23.59 7.65
N LEU A 307 -14.54 -22.76 8.32
CA LEU A 307 -13.08 -22.80 8.13
C LEU A 307 -12.47 -24.15 8.53
N LEU A 308 -12.95 -24.76 9.61
CA LEU A 308 -12.52 -26.10 10.01
C LEU A 308 -12.86 -27.16 8.96
N ASN A 309 -14.06 -27.11 8.38
CA ASN A 309 -14.47 -28.04 7.33
C ASN A 309 -13.64 -27.83 6.06
N LEU A 310 -13.36 -26.58 5.70
CA LEU A 310 -12.51 -26.23 4.55
C LEU A 310 -11.07 -26.71 4.72
N VAL A 311 -10.48 -26.60 5.92
CA VAL A 311 -9.13 -27.13 6.19
C VAL A 311 -9.09 -28.66 6.19
N LYS A 312 -10.18 -29.32 6.59
CA LYS A 312 -10.28 -30.78 6.59
C LYS A 312 -10.74 -31.37 5.27
N GLU A 313 -11.05 -30.52 4.27
CA GLU A 313 -11.67 -30.92 3.00
C GLU A 313 -12.94 -31.77 3.21
N GLU A 314 -13.69 -31.49 4.29
CA GLU A 314 -14.95 -32.16 4.60
C GLU A 314 -16.12 -31.53 3.82
N GLY A 315 -17.12 -32.35 3.49
CA GLY A 315 -18.27 -31.92 2.70
C GLY A 315 -18.98 -30.71 3.31
N LEU A 316 -19.08 -29.64 2.53
CA LEU A 316 -19.76 -28.42 2.91
C LEU A 316 -21.28 -28.65 2.93
N GLY A 317 -21.92 -28.34 4.06
CA GLY A 317 -23.37 -28.26 4.12
C GLY A 317 -23.92 -27.22 3.14
N SER A 318 -25.23 -27.27 2.87
CA SER A 318 -25.89 -26.25 2.06
C SER A 318 -25.91 -24.89 2.79
N ASN A 319 -25.63 -23.81 2.06
CA ASN A 319 -25.75 -22.40 2.49
C ASN A 319 -24.50 -21.76 3.16
N TYR A 320 -23.33 -21.82 2.49
CA TYR A 320 -22.08 -21.20 2.95
C TYR A 320 -21.82 -19.78 2.45
N GLU A 321 -22.58 -19.26 1.47
CA GLU A 321 -22.27 -17.97 0.81
C GLU A 321 -22.18 -16.80 1.79
N LEU A 322 -23.17 -16.66 2.68
CA LEU A 322 -23.20 -15.60 3.70
C LEU A 322 -22.06 -15.75 4.72
N LEU A 323 -21.65 -16.99 5.02
CA LEU A 323 -20.54 -17.26 5.94
C LEU A 323 -19.20 -16.93 5.29
N VAL A 324 -19.04 -17.20 3.99
CA VAL A 324 -17.84 -16.79 3.22
C VAL A 324 -17.72 -15.28 3.17
N GLU A 325 -18.83 -14.56 2.99
CA GLU A 325 -18.86 -13.10 3.06
C GLU A 325 -18.45 -12.59 4.45
N GLU A 326 -19.01 -13.14 5.53
CA GLU A 326 -18.62 -12.81 6.92
C GLU A 326 -17.12 -13.04 7.14
N ILE A 327 -16.61 -14.21 6.73
CA ILE A 327 -15.20 -14.58 6.89
C ILE A 327 -14.30 -13.62 6.13
N ASN A 328 -14.62 -13.30 4.88
CA ASN A 328 -13.83 -12.40 4.08
C ASN A 328 -13.91 -10.95 4.59
N GLU A 329 -15.06 -10.49 5.06
CA GLU A 329 -15.19 -9.16 5.66
C GLU A 329 -14.32 -9.04 6.93
N LYS A 330 -14.37 -10.04 7.81
CA LYS A 330 -13.57 -10.07 9.05
C LYS A 330 -12.08 -10.23 8.76
N SER A 331 -11.74 -11.07 7.80
CA SER A 331 -10.36 -11.20 7.33
C SER A 331 -9.85 -9.86 6.78
N LEU A 332 -10.62 -9.20 5.92
CA LEU A 332 -10.26 -7.93 5.33
C LEU A 332 -10.10 -6.83 6.39
N GLU A 333 -10.94 -6.82 7.42
CA GLU A 333 -10.86 -5.87 8.54
C GLU A 333 -9.57 -6.03 9.36
N ILE A 334 -9.09 -7.26 9.54
CA ILE A 334 -8.02 -7.58 10.50
C ILE A 334 -6.66 -7.78 9.82
N THR A 335 -6.64 -8.49 8.69
CA THR A 335 -5.42 -8.88 7.95
C THR A 335 -5.23 -8.04 6.69
N GLY A 336 -6.28 -7.34 6.24
CA GLY A 336 -6.26 -6.58 4.98
C GLY A 336 -6.42 -7.45 3.73
N ASP A 337 -6.69 -8.75 3.89
CA ASP A 337 -6.80 -9.72 2.81
C ASP A 337 -8.10 -10.54 2.91
N ASN A 338 -8.58 -11.10 1.80
CA ASN A 338 -9.63 -12.12 1.81
C ASN A 338 -9.02 -13.47 2.17
N LEU A 339 -9.76 -14.31 2.89
CA LEU A 339 -9.29 -15.63 3.30
C LEU A 339 -9.77 -16.75 2.38
N ILE A 340 -10.97 -16.61 1.81
CA ILE A 340 -11.65 -17.61 1.00
C ILE A 340 -11.86 -17.09 -0.42
N GLU A 341 -11.56 -17.92 -1.41
CA GLU A 341 -11.89 -17.72 -2.82
C GLU A 341 -12.90 -18.76 -3.32
N TYR A 342 -13.54 -18.47 -4.46
CA TYR A 342 -14.41 -19.43 -5.13
C TYR A 342 -13.68 -20.03 -6.34
N ILE A 343 -13.44 -21.35 -6.29
CA ILE A 343 -12.89 -22.13 -7.41
C ILE A 343 -14.01 -23.03 -7.91
N SER A 344 -14.40 -22.86 -9.18
CA SER A 344 -15.48 -23.65 -9.80
C SER A 344 -16.81 -23.64 -9.04
N GLY A 345 -17.10 -22.55 -8.32
CA GLY A 345 -18.34 -22.38 -7.55
C GLY A 345 -18.26 -22.92 -6.11
N GLU A 346 -17.13 -23.48 -5.69
CA GLU A 346 -16.94 -23.99 -4.33
C GLU A 346 -15.93 -23.11 -3.56
N PRO A 347 -16.19 -22.80 -2.28
CA PRO A 347 -15.30 -21.99 -1.49
C PRO A 347 -14.05 -22.78 -1.10
N HIS A 348 -12.89 -22.16 -1.28
CA HIS A 348 -11.58 -22.70 -0.95
C HIS A 348 -10.82 -21.65 -0.14
N ILE A 349 -10.08 -22.06 0.89
CA ILE A 349 -9.12 -21.16 1.53
C ILE A 349 -8.01 -20.91 0.51
N TYR A 350 -7.61 -19.65 0.32
CA TYR A 350 -6.46 -19.34 -0.54
C TYR A 350 -5.26 -20.20 -0.11
N GLU A 351 -4.64 -20.89 -1.07
CA GLU A 351 -3.54 -21.85 -0.85
C GLU A 351 -2.45 -21.28 0.09
N GLU A 352 -2.24 -19.98 0.02
CA GLU A 352 -1.20 -19.22 0.71
C GLU A 352 -1.49 -18.92 2.18
N TYR A 353 -2.76 -19.04 2.57
CA TYR A 353 -3.21 -18.94 3.96
C TYR A 353 -3.56 -20.32 4.52
N PHE A 354 -3.59 -21.36 3.68
CA PHE A 354 -4.02 -22.70 4.11
C PHE A 354 -3.19 -23.21 5.29
N ASP A 355 -1.85 -23.15 5.19
CA ASP A 355 -0.96 -23.59 6.27
C ASP A 355 -1.11 -22.74 7.54
N GLU A 356 -1.23 -21.42 7.39
CA GLU A 356 -1.40 -20.48 8.52
C GLU A 356 -2.74 -20.70 9.23
N VAL A 357 -3.82 -20.89 8.48
CA VAL A 357 -5.15 -21.21 9.02
C VAL A 357 -5.16 -22.59 9.65
N LYS A 358 -4.51 -23.58 9.02
CA LYS A 358 -4.39 -24.94 9.56
C LYS A 358 -3.66 -24.94 10.90
N GLU A 359 -2.57 -24.18 11.02
CA GLU A 359 -1.82 -24.02 12.27
C GLU A 359 -2.68 -23.38 13.36
N VAL A 360 -3.42 -22.32 13.05
CA VAL A 360 -4.34 -21.64 13.97
C VAL A 360 -5.47 -22.56 14.44
N LEU A 361 -5.94 -23.46 13.56
CA LEU A 361 -7.05 -24.39 13.83
C LEU A 361 -6.61 -25.71 14.48
N GLY A 362 -5.33 -25.87 14.81
CA GLY A 362 -4.80 -27.05 15.50
C GLY A 362 -4.60 -28.28 14.61
N GLY A 363 -4.53 -28.11 13.29
CA GLY A 363 -4.19 -29.18 12.37
C GLY A 363 -2.67 -29.41 12.33
N ARG A 364 -2.20 -30.56 12.83
CA ARG A 364 -0.87 -31.08 12.49
C ARG A 364 -0.83 -31.57 11.05
#